data_AF-A0A815SJ66-F1
#
_entry.id   AF-A0A815SJ66-F1
#
_cell.length_a   1.000
_cell.length_b   1.000
_cell.length_c   1.000
_cell.angle_alpha   90.00
_cell.angle_beta   90.00
_cell.angle_gamma   90.00
#
_symmetry.space_group_name_H-M   'P 1'
#
loop_
_entity.id
_entity.type
_entity.pdbx_description
1 polymer ?
#
loop_
_entity_poly.entity_id
_entity_poly.type
_entity_poly.pdbx_seq_one_letter_code
_entity_poly.pdbx_strand_id
1 'polypeptide(L)'
;MILPRRGTDGLDFVMKQRYSDIDGERMKLFDPVEGYQKLLLLSLEESVTSQSTLIKRRVGRQVWMAKENRQDLCDSLTQDEAAAICLYTMEWKASYRGLYYHLNQTLRSKERAQRIKVWLPCLKLVVIALYKLPSVKQAVW
;
A
#
# COMPACT_ATOMS: atom_id res chain seq x y z
N MET A 1 27.34 -49.28 12.82
CA MET A 1 27.85 -48.10 13.54
C MET A 1 27.34 -46.84 12.84
N ILE A 2 26.39 -46.14 13.49
CA ILE A 2 26.17 -44.67 13.51
C ILE A 2 25.84 -44.01 12.14
N LEU A 3 24.56 -43.95 11.73
CA LEU A 3 23.53 -42.90 11.92
C LEU A 3 23.47 -41.82 10.80
N PRO A 4 22.25 -41.37 10.42
CA PRO A 4 21.94 -40.51 9.28
C PRO A 4 21.97 -39.02 9.64
N ARG A 5 22.07 -38.13 8.64
CA ARG A 5 21.75 -36.70 8.82
C ARG A 5 20.43 -36.34 8.15
N ARG A 6 19.47 -36.04 9.02
CA ARG A 6 18.24 -35.27 8.81
C ARG A 6 18.51 -33.94 8.09
N GLY A 7 17.44 -33.48 7.43
CA GLY A 7 16.97 -32.10 7.57
C GLY A 7 17.35 -31.20 6.42
N THR A 8 16.45 -31.07 5.45
CA THR A 8 16.28 -29.81 4.74
C THR A 8 14.80 -29.46 4.82
N ASP A 9 14.47 -28.88 5.97
CA ASP A 9 13.79 -27.60 6.09
C ASP A 9 12.83 -27.28 4.93
N GLY A 10 11.54 -27.44 5.24
CA GLY A 10 10.47 -26.76 4.53
C GLY A 10 10.69 -25.26 4.56
N LEU A 11 11.42 -24.76 3.57
CA LEU A 11 11.35 -23.37 3.16
C LEU A 11 10.00 -23.23 2.46
N ASP A 12 9.01 -22.78 3.22
CA ASP A 12 7.80 -22.15 2.70
C ASP A 12 8.26 -21.04 1.73
N PHE A 13 8.36 -21.42 0.46
CA PHE A 13 8.51 -20.49 -0.65
C PHE A 13 7.31 -19.57 -0.59
N VAL A 14 7.52 -18.35 -0.10
CA VAL A 14 6.56 -17.26 -0.21
C VAL A 14 6.33 -17.06 -1.71
N MET A 15 5.24 -17.61 -2.21
CA MET A 15 4.78 -17.43 -3.60
C MET A 15 4.65 -15.93 -3.85
N LYS A 16 5.67 -15.34 -4.50
CA LYS A 16 5.63 -13.97 -4.98
C LYS A 16 4.74 -13.99 -6.22
N GLN A 17 3.42 -13.85 -6.02
CA GLN A 17 2.45 -13.75 -7.11
C GLN A 17 2.90 -12.63 -8.06
N ARG A 18 3.13 -12.97 -9.34
CA ARG A 18 3.48 -11.99 -10.36
C ARG A 18 2.21 -11.19 -10.69
N TYR A 19 2.40 -9.96 -11.14
CA TYR A 19 1.28 -9.10 -11.56
C TYR A 19 0.42 -9.75 -12.67
N SER A 20 1.02 -10.60 -13.49
CA SER A 20 0.38 -11.41 -14.53
C SER A 20 -0.48 -12.58 -14.00
N ASP A 21 -0.27 -13.03 -12.77
CA ASP A 21 -0.91 -14.24 -12.23
C ASP A 21 -2.31 -13.95 -11.65
N ILE A 22 -2.85 -12.76 -11.90
CA ILE A 22 -4.19 -12.32 -11.49
C ILE A 22 -5.22 -12.78 -12.52
N ASP A 23 -5.25 -14.07 -12.84
CA ASP A 23 -6.28 -14.66 -13.72
C ASP A 23 -7.65 -14.83 -13.02
N GLY A 24 -7.75 -14.46 -11.73
CA GLY A 24 -8.91 -14.69 -10.89
C GLY A 24 -9.73 -13.45 -10.50
N GLU A 25 -9.31 -12.24 -10.88
CA GLU A 25 -10.11 -11.04 -10.63
C GLU A 25 -11.29 -11.01 -11.61
N ARG A 26 -12.38 -11.70 -11.26
CA ARG A 26 -13.69 -11.37 -11.83
C ARG A 26 -13.81 -9.86 -11.76
N MET A 27 -13.83 -9.19 -12.92
CA MET A 27 -14.09 -7.76 -13.07
C MET A 27 -15.48 -7.45 -12.52
N LYS A 28 -15.60 -7.44 -11.20
CA LYS A 28 -16.76 -6.92 -10.51
C LYS A 28 -16.62 -5.42 -10.62
N LEU A 29 -17.45 -4.84 -11.46
CA LEU A 29 -17.63 -3.41 -11.47
C LEU A 29 -18.10 -3.02 -10.07
N PHE A 30 -17.24 -2.33 -9.34
CA PHE A 30 -17.62 -1.74 -8.08
C PHE A 30 -17.98 -0.27 -8.32
N ASP A 31 -18.93 0.27 -7.56
CA ASP A 31 -19.29 1.70 -7.65
C ASP A 31 -18.07 2.61 -7.47
N PRO A 32 -18.08 3.86 -7.93
CA PRO A 32 -17.01 4.80 -7.60
C PRO A 32 -16.79 4.92 -6.08
N VAL A 33 -15.53 5.09 -5.65
CA VAL A 33 -15.26 5.42 -4.24
C VAL A 33 -15.63 6.88 -4.03
N GLU A 34 -16.56 7.13 -3.10
CA GLU A 34 -17.01 8.48 -2.77
C GLU A 34 -16.61 8.88 -1.35
N GLY A 35 -16.72 10.17 -1.04
CA GLY A 35 -16.54 10.73 0.29
C GLY A 35 -15.14 11.26 0.56
N TYR A 36 -14.09 10.69 -0.05
CA TYR A 36 -12.72 11.20 0.14
C TYR A 36 -12.54 12.62 -0.42
N GLN A 37 -13.30 13.00 -1.45
CA GLN A 37 -13.23 14.33 -2.06
C GLN A 37 -13.52 15.43 -1.02
N LYS A 38 -14.48 15.17 -0.11
CA LYS A 38 -14.95 16.10 0.92
C LYS A 38 -14.09 16.13 2.19
N LEU A 39 -13.17 15.17 2.36
CA LEU A 39 -12.29 15.14 3.53
C LEU A 39 -11.26 16.27 3.48
N LEU A 40 -10.78 16.73 4.63
CA LEU A 40 -9.60 17.58 4.66
C LEU A 40 -8.38 16.77 4.21
N LEU A 41 -7.45 17.44 3.52
CA LEU A 41 -6.15 16.84 3.24
C LEU A 41 -5.36 16.83 4.56
N LEU A 42 -5.03 15.64 5.04
CA LEU A 42 -4.28 15.44 6.29
C LEU A 42 -2.81 15.15 5.98
N SER A 43 -1.95 15.35 6.97
CA SER A 43 -0.57 14.87 6.91
C SER A 43 -0.52 13.35 6.79
N LEU A 44 0.63 12.82 6.38
CA LEU A 44 0.81 11.37 6.27
C LEU A 44 0.59 10.68 7.63
N GLU A 45 1.16 11.21 8.70
CA GLU A 45 1.01 10.69 10.06
C GLU A 45 -0.45 10.63 10.48
N GLU A 46 -1.20 11.71 10.32
CA GLU A 46 -2.61 11.79 10.68
C GLU A 46 -3.44 10.80 9.87
N SER A 47 -3.21 10.76 8.55
CA SER A 47 -3.97 9.91 7.61
C SER A 47 -3.80 8.41 7.90
N VAL A 48 -2.64 8.01 8.43
CA VAL A 48 -2.34 6.60 8.75
C VAL A 48 -2.66 6.29 10.22
N THR A 49 -2.60 7.27 11.12
CA THR A 49 -2.98 7.09 12.54
C THR A 49 -4.49 6.89 12.71
N SER A 50 -5.32 7.45 11.84
CA SER A 50 -6.77 7.19 11.83
C SER A 50 -7.15 5.76 11.43
N GLN A 51 -6.21 4.96 10.91
CA GLN A 51 -6.47 3.61 10.42
C GLN A 51 -6.66 2.60 11.57
N SER A 52 -7.25 1.46 11.25
CA SER A 52 -7.54 0.39 12.20
C SER A 52 -6.32 0.00 13.05
N THR A 53 -6.59 -0.51 14.26
CA THR A 53 -5.58 -1.04 15.20
C THR A 53 -4.57 -2.00 14.58
N LEU A 54 -4.89 -2.59 13.41
CA LEU A 54 -4.06 -3.49 12.63
C LEU A 54 -2.73 -2.88 12.17
N ILE A 55 -2.72 -1.63 11.68
CA ILE A 55 -1.45 -1.01 11.25
C ILE A 55 -0.80 -0.22 12.39
N LYS A 56 -1.60 0.38 13.29
CA LYS A 56 -1.16 1.33 14.34
C LYS A 56 0.12 0.94 15.08
N ARG A 57 0.32 -0.35 15.40
CA ARG A 57 1.49 -0.80 16.18
C ARG A 57 2.83 -0.58 15.46
N ARG A 58 2.84 -0.43 14.13
CA ARG A 58 4.08 -0.30 13.33
C ARG A 58 4.06 0.80 12.26
N VAL A 59 2.95 1.54 12.10
CA VAL A 59 2.84 2.71 11.19
C VAL A 59 3.99 3.69 11.37
N GLY A 60 4.27 4.11 12.61
CA GLY A 60 5.14 5.27 12.85
C GLY A 60 6.54 5.10 12.25
N ARG A 61 7.15 3.91 12.40
CA ARG A 61 8.46 3.62 11.80
C ARG A 61 8.39 3.63 10.27
N GLN A 62 7.30 3.14 9.70
CA GLN A 62 7.13 3.02 8.25
C GLN A 62 6.87 4.39 7.62
N VAL A 63 6.08 5.24 8.28
CA VAL A 63 5.89 6.65 7.92
C VAL A 63 7.21 7.39 7.99
N TRP A 64 7.96 7.22 9.07
CA TRP A 64 9.29 7.81 9.21
C TRP A 64 10.23 7.36 8.08
N MET A 65 10.33 6.05 7.82
CA MET A 65 11.14 5.54 6.71
C MET A 65 10.66 6.05 5.36
N ALA A 66 9.36 6.19 5.12
CA ALA A 66 8.83 6.73 3.88
C ALA A 66 9.17 8.21 3.69
N LYS A 67 9.20 8.99 4.78
CA LYS A 67 9.64 10.39 4.77
C LYS A 67 11.14 10.53 4.51
N GLU A 68 11.96 9.64 5.08
CA GLU A 68 13.41 9.62 4.84
C GLU A 68 13.78 9.11 3.45
N ASN A 69 13.07 8.09 2.96
CA ASN A 69 13.31 7.49 1.64
C ASN A 69 12.53 8.18 0.52
N ARG A 70 11.97 9.36 0.78
CA ARG A 70 11.42 10.17 -0.30
C ARG A 70 12.61 10.58 -1.19
N GLN A 71 12.74 9.91 -2.31
CA GLN A 71 13.55 10.46 -3.39
C GLN A 71 12.87 11.75 -3.84
N ASP A 72 13.61 12.67 -4.46
CA ASP A 72 13.03 13.84 -5.11
C ASP A 72 12.20 13.37 -6.31
N LEU A 73 11.03 12.78 -6.02
CA LEU A 73 10.15 12.12 -6.96
C LEU A 73 9.64 13.13 -7.99
N CYS A 74 9.35 14.35 -7.52
CA CYS A 74 8.98 15.50 -8.33
C CYS A 74 8.96 16.76 -7.46
N ASP A 75 9.45 17.89 -7.99
CA ASP A 75 9.40 19.20 -7.32
C ASP A 75 7.98 19.69 -7.01
N SER A 76 6.96 19.13 -7.70
CA SER A 76 5.56 19.50 -7.54
C SER A 76 4.88 18.85 -6.32
N LEU A 77 5.51 17.86 -5.71
CA LEU A 77 4.96 17.12 -4.57
C LEU A 77 5.33 17.78 -3.25
N THR A 78 4.36 17.82 -2.33
CA THR A 78 4.69 18.11 -0.94
C THR A 78 5.44 16.94 -0.32
N GLN A 79 6.10 17.20 0.80
CA GLN A 79 6.81 16.19 1.57
C GLN A 79 5.91 15.00 1.96
N ASP A 80 4.65 15.27 2.34
CA ASP A 80 3.69 14.23 2.72
C ASP A 80 3.16 13.47 1.50
N GLU A 81 3.00 14.13 0.36
CA GLU A 81 2.57 13.49 -0.90
C GLU A 81 3.64 12.53 -1.43
N ALA A 82 4.91 12.95 -1.48
CA ALA A 82 6.02 12.10 -1.86
C ALA A 82 6.16 10.91 -0.90
N ALA A 83 6.11 11.17 0.41
CA ALA A 83 6.16 10.12 1.42
C ALA A 83 4.97 9.17 1.34
N ALA A 84 3.77 9.63 0.95
CA ALA A 84 2.61 8.76 0.76
C ALA A 84 2.82 7.77 -0.40
N ILE A 85 3.42 8.23 -1.51
CA ILE A 85 3.80 7.35 -2.63
C ILE A 85 4.83 6.33 -2.15
N CYS A 86 5.90 6.77 -1.47
CA CYS A 86 6.93 5.89 -0.93
C CYS A 86 6.33 4.86 0.05
N LEU A 87 5.45 5.28 0.96
CA LEU A 87 4.78 4.39 1.92
C LEU A 87 3.92 3.34 1.21
N TYR A 88 3.27 3.73 0.11
CA TYR A 88 2.47 2.84 -0.70
C TYR A 88 3.33 1.84 -1.47
N THR A 89 4.48 2.25 -2.03
CA THR A 89 5.29 1.39 -2.92
C THR A 89 6.38 0.59 -2.20
N MET A 90 6.84 1.04 -1.03
CA MET A 90 7.95 0.39 -0.34
C MET A 90 7.58 -1.02 0.12
N GLU A 91 8.52 -1.96 0.00
CA GLU A 91 8.35 -3.31 0.53
C GLU A 91 8.45 -3.28 2.07
N TRP A 92 7.44 -3.83 2.73
CA TRP A 92 7.49 -4.07 4.16
C TRP A 92 8.16 -5.43 4.40
N LYS A 93 8.79 -5.64 5.55
CA LYS A 93 9.39 -6.93 5.91
C LYS A 93 8.37 -8.06 5.69
N ALA A 94 8.81 -9.21 5.17
CA ALA A 94 7.95 -10.31 4.69
C ALA A 94 6.85 -10.78 5.65
N SER A 95 7.04 -10.61 6.97
CA SER A 95 6.04 -10.92 8.00
C SER A 95 4.94 -9.86 8.16
N TYR A 96 5.00 -8.75 7.43
CA TYR A 96 4.06 -7.63 7.53
C TYR A 96 3.51 -7.27 6.15
N ARG A 97 2.20 -7.07 6.12
CA ARG A 97 1.50 -6.54 4.96
C ARG A 97 1.54 -5.02 5.03
N GLY A 98 2.03 -4.39 3.96
CA GLY A 98 2.17 -2.94 3.88
C GLY A 98 0.89 -2.22 3.46
N LEU A 99 1.00 -0.90 3.30
CA LEU A 99 -0.11 -0.04 2.87
C LEU A 99 -0.69 -0.50 1.53
N TYR A 100 0.17 -0.80 0.54
CA TYR A 100 -0.25 -1.38 -0.73
C TYR A 100 -1.20 -2.55 -0.54
N TYR A 101 -0.79 -3.54 0.26
CA TYR A 101 -1.58 -4.76 0.47
C TYR A 101 -2.94 -4.44 1.07
N HIS A 102 -2.97 -3.71 2.19
CA HIS A 102 -4.22 -3.46 2.93
C HIS A 102 -5.19 -2.56 2.17
N LEU A 103 -4.67 -1.52 1.52
CA LEU A 103 -5.50 -0.61 0.73
C LEU A 103 -6.08 -1.33 -0.48
N ASN A 104 -5.26 -2.05 -1.26
CA ASN A 104 -5.70 -2.78 -2.44
C ASN A 104 -6.66 -3.93 -2.13
N GLN A 105 -6.44 -4.66 -1.03
CA GLN A 105 -7.38 -5.65 -0.54
C GLN A 105 -8.71 -5.02 -0.13
N THR A 106 -8.69 -3.82 0.44
CA THR A 106 -9.92 -3.11 0.82
C THR A 106 -10.68 -2.63 -0.41
N LEU A 107 -9.97 -2.07 -1.39
CA LEU A 107 -10.55 -1.61 -2.65
C LEU A 107 -11.19 -2.74 -3.46
N ARG A 108 -10.68 -3.97 -3.36
CA ARG A 108 -11.21 -5.16 -4.06
C ARG A 108 -12.20 -6.00 -3.25
N SER A 109 -12.51 -5.60 -2.02
CA SER A 109 -13.39 -6.37 -1.15
C SER A 109 -14.87 -6.19 -1.50
N LYS A 110 -15.68 -7.24 -1.33
CA LYS A 110 -17.15 -7.12 -1.38
C LYS A 110 -17.70 -6.14 -0.32
N GLU A 111 -16.99 -5.99 0.80
CA GLU A 111 -17.36 -5.09 1.91
C GLU A 111 -16.71 -3.71 1.78
N ARG A 112 -16.22 -3.36 0.58
CA ARG A 112 -15.46 -2.12 0.32
C ARG A 112 -16.19 -0.89 0.85
N ALA A 113 -17.48 -0.73 0.61
CA ALA A 113 -18.23 0.47 1.03
C ALA A 113 -18.15 0.75 2.55
N GLN A 114 -18.07 -0.29 3.37
CA GLN A 114 -17.93 -0.15 4.82
C GLN A 114 -16.46 -0.01 5.22
N ARG A 115 -15.60 -0.86 4.65
CA ARG A 115 -14.19 -0.93 5.04
C ARG A 115 -13.33 0.22 4.52
N ILE A 116 -13.68 0.82 3.38
CA ILE A 116 -12.85 1.87 2.76
C ILE A 116 -12.82 3.15 3.59
N LYS A 117 -13.85 3.38 4.43
CA LYS A 117 -14.00 4.60 5.25
C LYS A 117 -12.75 4.93 6.07
N VAL A 118 -12.10 3.91 6.66
CA VAL A 118 -10.88 4.12 7.47
C VAL A 118 -9.65 4.46 6.63
N TRP A 119 -9.69 4.21 5.32
CA TRP A 119 -8.59 4.46 4.40
C TRP A 119 -8.75 5.74 3.58
N LEU A 120 -9.94 6.36 3.57
CA LEU A 120 -10.22 7.52 2.73
C LEU A 120 -9.22 8.68 2.91
N PRO A 121 -8.75 9.04 4.13
CA PRO A 121 -7.76 10.10 4.29
C PRO A 121 -6.43 9.76 3.59
N CYS A 122 -5.95 8.53 3.77
CA CYS A 122 -4.71 8.06 3.16
C CYS A 122 -4.86 7.91 1.63
N LEU A 123 -6.00 7.39 1.17
CA LEU A 123 -6.34 7.29 -0.26
C LEU A 123 -6.35 8.67 -0.92
N LYS A 124 -6.93 9.69 -0.26
CA LYS A 124 -6.93 11.06 -0.76
C LYS A 124 -5.51 11.57 -0.99
N LEU A 125 -4.63 11.39 0.00
CA LEU A 125 -3.24 11.84 -0.08
C LEU A 125 -2.49 11.16 -1.24
N VAL A 126 -2.65 9.84 -1.38
CA VAL A 126 -2.04 9.07 -2.50
C VAL A 126 -2.58 9.51 -3.85
N VAL A 127 -3.91 9.67 -4.00
CA VAL A 127 -4.53 10.07 -5.27
C VAL A 127 -4.09 11.47 -5.69
N ILE A 128 -4.01 12.42 -4.76
CA ILE A 128 -3.52 13.78 -5.04
C ILE A 128 -2.05 13.75 -5.46
N ALA A 129 -1.22 12.99 -4.75
CA ALA A 129 0.18 12.83 -5.09
C ALA A 129 0.35 12.25 -6.51
N LEU A 130 -0.39 11.19 -6.85
CA LEU A 130 -0.37 10.59 -8.18
C LEU A 130 -0.88 11.55 -9.28
N TYR A 131 -1.88 12.38 -8.97
CA TYR A 131 -2.40 13.36 -9.92
C TYR A 131 -1.38 14.44 -10.28
N LYS A 132 -0.46 14.77 -9.38
CA LYS A 132 0.60 15.77 -9.59
C LYS A 132 1.82 15.25 -10.36
N LEU A 133 1.97 13.93 -10.46
CA LEU A 133 3.07 13.32 -11.21
C LEU A 133 2.89 13.53 -12.71
N PRO A 134 4.00 13.68 -13.47
CA PRO A 134 3.95 13.76 -14.92
C PRO A 134 3.38 12.46 -15.49
N SER A 135 2.46 12.58 -16.44
CA SER A 135 1.94 11.43 -17.16
C SER A 135 3.00 10.87 -18.11
N VAL A 136 3.29 9.58 -17.99
CA VAL A 136 4.23 8.86 -18.88
C VAL A 136 3.44 7.81 -19.66
N LYS A 137 3.62 7.79 -20.99
CA LYS A 137 3.07 6.77 -21.88
C LYS A 137 4.22 6.00 -22.51
N GLN A 138 4.51 4.81 -21.98
CA GLN A 138 5.56 3.92 -22.47
C GLN A 138 5.14 2.47 -22.36
N ALA A 139 5.69 1.61 -23.22
CA ALA A 139 5.55 0.16 -23.08
C ALA A 139 6.43 -0.30 -21.90
N VAL A 140 5.83 -1.00 -20.95
CA VAL A 140 6.54 -1.69 -19.87
C VAL A 140 6.72 -3.14 -20.32
N TRP A 141 7.98 -3.54 -20.51
CA TRP A 141 8.38 -4.87 -21.00
C TRP A 141 8.69 -5.82 -19.85
#